data_AF-A0A532T5V3-F1
#
_entry.id   AF-A0A532T5V3-F1
#
_cell.length_a   1.000
_cell.length_b   1.000
_cell.length_c   1.000
_cell.angle_alpha   90.00
_cell.angle_beta   90.00
_cell.angle_gamma   90.00
#
_symmetry.space_group_name_H-M   'P 1'
#
loop_
_entity.id
_entity.type
_entity.pdbx_description
1 polymer ?
#
loop_
_entity_poly.entity_id
_entity_poly.type
_entity_poly.pdbx_seq_one_letter_code
_entity_poly.pdbx_strand_id
1 'polypeptide(L)'
;MVESVIKTFKLNYDGTFDEIAYENIKDVFTIVNILAIYIQKIKTMYIWIGRNATQALKNHVARIRVILKEEFPQFRIIRNITFDMRSETYDFFKNLNITKEELYEVINYQEKTVLPVLEKIDELKEKSEKSIESKQYKSAIELLKEIIGLAEKIQDDALVTEQKRLISKLTEKFENHQIVSEIEQETDRVEKEYIELIKAKRILNAHEFVEAFIKKYETVYDLSLIPSAKELILKEKKKWNAEQEKIINDLSILEKNFKLSLENLDISEATEIYEKAMNLFSNLIGEKIKNKWKGFSNNIQEAKNKLEFIKKFDSFSGKIKNLKETHQYNELKSKIENLIKQVEQLDLPEYRGKLDMLNKEVDSVEESYNRILEEIRHLEEQIIDNQKNNQFEKNLRDCKKIVELGKSINKSELIKNYTTILEQTKEQIKNRKEFEEKQIFLKEELTKLEKRFTSSIKTMKIKNINEILEKGEEFLNELVDDEIKEKWDNFKAKSHSAKQLLEKVEMLSKNGMDALNKGSSPDSLNFFEQIIHQLQEYKS
;
A
#
# COMPACT_ATOMS: atom_id res chain seq x y z
N MET A 1 -87.13 -71.99 23.51
CA MET A 1 -86.26 -72.41 22.41
C MET A 1 -85.13 -71.41 22.34
N VAL A 2 -83.90 -71.82 22.65
CA VAL A 2 -82.73 -70.92 22.53
C VAL A 2 -82.35 -70.93 21.06
N GLU A 3 -82.60 -69.82 20.37
CA GLU A 3 -82.19 -69.62 18.98
C GLU A 3 -80.70 -69.92 18.85
N SER A 4 -80.34 -70.75 17.88
CA SER A 4 -78.93 -70.98 17.54
C SER A 4 -78.38 -69.69 16.95
N VAL A 5 -77.66 -68.93 17.75
CA VAL A 5 -76.96 -67.73 17.26
C VAL A 5 -75.86 -68.18 16.29
N ILE A 6 -76.06 -67.90 15.01
CA ILE A 6 -75.09 -68.06 13.92
C ILE A 6 -74.52 -66.67 13.63
N LYS A 7 -73.19 -66.59 13.58
CA LYS A 7 -72.47 -65.37 13.23
C LYS A 7 -71.67 -65.62 11.97
N THR A 8 -71.89 -64.82 10.94
CA THR A 8 -71.21 -64.93 9.65
C THR A 8 -70.33 -63.72 9.46
N PHE A 9 -69.11 -63.93 9.02
CA PHE A 9 -68.13 -62.88 8.78
C PHE A 9 -67.57 -63.03 7.37
N LYS A 10 -67.55 -61.94 6.60
CA LYS A 10 -66.83 -61.85 5.32
C LYS A 10 -65.41 -61.37 5.59
N LEU A 11 -64.42 -62.07 5.04
CA LEU A 11 -63.03 -61.67 5.14
C LEU A 11 -62.72 -60.55 4.13
N ASN A 12 -62.15 -59.46 4.63
CA ASN A 12 -61.69 -58.32 3.82
C ASN A 12 -60.22 -58.45 3.43
N TYR A 13 -59.79 -57.64 2.45
CA TYR A 13 -58.43 -57.69 1.88
C TYR A 13 -57.31 -57.46 2.89
N ASP A 14 -57.55 -56.60 3.88
CA ASP A 14 -56.57 -56.28 4.93
C ASP A 14 -56.54 -57.34 6.05
N GLY A 15 -57.41 -58.35 5.97
CA GLY A 15 -57.55 -59.42 6.95
C GLY A 15 -58.57 -59.12 8.05
N THR A 16 -59.30 -58.01 7.99
CA THR A 16 -60.43 -57.69 8.88
C THR A 16 -61.70 -58.43 8.46
N PHE A 17 -62.76 -58.31 9.28
CA PHE A 17 -64.03 -58.99 9.06
C PHE A 17 -65.22 -58.03 9.07
N ASP A 18 -66.12 -58.18 8.09
CA ASP A 18 -67.45 -57.60 8.13
C ASP A 18 -68.45 -58.63 8.63
N GLU A 19 -69.15 -58.33 9.72
CA GLU A 19 -70.24 -59.18 10.20
C GLU A 19 -71.44 -59.06 9.25
N ILE A 20 -71.89 -60.21 8.75
CA ILE A 20 -73.02 -60.35 7.85
C ILE A 20 -74.21 -60.87 8.66
N ALA A 21 -75.35 -60.17 8.54
CA ALA A 21 -76.63 -60.62 9.07
C ALA A 21 -76.98 -62.01 8.52
N TYR A 22 -77.38 -62.94 9.40
CA TYR A 22 -77.59 -64.34 9.01
C TYR A 22 -78.71 -64.50 7.98
N GLU A 23 -79.68 -63.60 7.95
CA GLU A 23 -80.76 -63.55 6.96
C GLU A 23 -80.22 -63.43 5.52
N ASN A 24 -79.03 -62.82 5.37
CA ASN A 24 -78.36 -62.58 4.10
C ASN A 24 -77.25 -63.60 3.81
N ILE A 25 -77.14 -64.69 4.59
CA ILE A 25 -76.04 -65.65 4.48
C ILE A 25 -75.94 -66.27 3.08
N LYS A 26 -77.08 -66.47 2.41
CA LYS A 26 -77.16 -67.05 1.06
C LYS A 26 -76.53 -66.12 0.01
N ASP A 27 -76.71 -64.82 0.19
CA ASP A 27 -76.27 -63.81 -0.78
C ASP A 27 -74.76 -63.53 -0.71
N VAL A 28 -74.13 -63.85 0.42
CA VAL A 28 -72.69 -63.62 0.62
C VAL A 28 -71.80 -64.81 0.22
N PHE A 29 -72.39 -65.97 -0.05
CA PHE A 29 -71.69 -67.09 -0.68
C PHE A 29 -71.38 -66.73 -2.12
N THR A 30 -70.22 -66.10 -2.34
CA THR A 30 -69.73 -65.77 -3.66
C THR A 30 -68.50 -66.58 -4.02
N ILE A 31 -68.34 -66.93 -5.30
CA ILE A 31 -67.16 -67.69 -5.75
C ILE A 31 -65.82 -66.97 -5.50
N VAL A 32 -65.83 -65.68 -5.14
CA VAL A 32 -64.64 -64.83 -4.87
C VAL A 32 -64.43 -64.54 -3.37
N ASN A 33 -65.38 -64.84 -2.50
CA ASN A 33 -65.31 -64.50 -1.08
C ASN A 33 -64.72 -65.62 -0.22
N ILE A 34 -64.23 -65.26 0.96
CA ILE A 34 -63.96 -66.19 2.05
C ILE A 34 -64.85 -65.81 3.23
N LEU A 35 -65.61 -66.78 3.74
CA LEU A 35 -66.54 -66.58 4.85
C LEU A 35 -66.11 -67.37 6.06
N ALA A 36 -66.17 -66.76 7.24
CA ALA A 36 -66.02 -67.43 8.52
C ALA A 36 -67.38 -67.46 9.22
N ILE A 37 -67.90 -68.67 9.47
CA ILE A 37 -69.24 -68.88 10.01
C ILE A 37 -69.12 -69.61 11.35
N TYR A 38 -69.46 -68.92 12.43
CA TYR A 38 -69.42 -69.46 13.79
C TYR A 38 -70.82 -69.82 14.27
N ILE A 39 -70.98 -71.07 14.73
CA ILE A 39 -72.25 -71.58 15.26
C ILE A 39 -72.08 -71.81 16.76
N GLN A 40 -72.64 -70.90 17.56
CA GLN A 40 -72.39 -70.85 19.01
C GLN A 40 -72.86 -72.11 19.75
N LYS A 41 -74.02 -72.67 19.37
CA LYS A 41 -74.63 -73.86 20.01
C LYS A 41 -73.70 -75.08 19.99
N ILE A 42 -72.99 -75.29 18.88
CA ILE A 42 -72.08 -76.42 18.67
C ILE A 42 -70.60 -76.03 18.74
N LYS A 43 -70.31 -74.76 19.03
CA LYS A 43 -68.94 -74.24 19.19
C LYS A 43 -68.03 -74.56 18.00
N THR A 44 -68.58 -74.53 16.79
CA THR A 44 -67.90 -74.89 15.55
C THR A 44 -67.77 -73.68 14.64
N MET A 45 -66.59 -73.49 14.07
CA MET A 45 -66.30 -72.49 13.05
C MET A 45 -66.10 -73.19 11.70
N TYR A 46 -66.83 -72.73 10.69
CA TYR A 46 -66.63 -73.11 9.31
C TYR A 46 -65.92 -71.97 8.59
N ILE A 47 -64.89 -72.29 7.82
CA ILE A 47 -64.24 -71.37 6.89
C ILE A 47 -64.57 -71.88 5.49
N TRP A 48 -65.45 -71.16 4.81
CA TRP A 48 -65.85 -71.45 3.44
C TRP A 48 -65.04 -70.59 2.48
N ILE A 49 -64.37 -71.23 1.51
CA ILE A 49 -63.48 -70.55 0.56
C ILE A 49 -64.10 -70.65 -0.83
N GLY A 50 -64.49 -69.51 -1.39
CA GLY A 50 -64.89 -69.40 -2.79
C GLY A 50 -63.76 -69.87 -3.71
N ARG A 51 -64.11 -70.64 -4.75
CA ARG A 51 -63.13 -71.26 -5.66
C ARG A 51 -62.13 -70.25 -6.26
N ASN A 52 -62.62 -69.06 -6.58
CA ASN A 52 -61.89 -67.98 -7.23
C ASN A 52 -61.51 -66.86 -6.25
N ALA A 53 -61.55 -67.10 -4.94
CA ALA A 53 -61.05 -66.13 -3.97
C ALA A 53 -59.57 -65.81 -4.24
N THR A 54 -59.24 -64.51 -4.16
CA THR A 54 -57.90 -64.00 -4.46
C THR A 54 -56.84 -64.61 -3.54
N GLN A 55 -55.60 -64.70 -4.02
CA GLN A 55 -54.51 -65.24 -3.21
C GLN A 55 -54.27 -64.38 -1.96
N ALA A 56 -54.48 -63.06 -2.06
CA ALA A 56 -54.41 -62.14 -0.93
C ALA A 56 -55.35 -62.59 0.21
N LEU A 57 -56.63 -62.85 -0.09
CA LEU A 57 -57.59 -63.37 0.89
C LEU A 57 -57.18 -64.75 1.42
N LYS A 58 -56.73 -65.65 0.54
CA LYS A 58 -56.29 -67.00 0.93
C LYS A 58 -55.12 -66.98 1.91
N ASN A 59 -54.23 -66.01 1.83
CA ASN A 59 -53.09 -65.85 2.75
C ASN A 59 -53.53 -65.58 4.20
N HIS A 60 -54.74 -65.05 4.41
CA HIS A 60 -55.28 -64.78 5.75
C HIS A 60 -55.99 -66.00 6.37
N VAL A 61 -56.33 -67.04 5.58
CA VAL A 61 -57.13 -68.21 6.01
C VAL A 61 -56.57 -68.87 7.28
N ALA A 62 -55.25 -69.09 7.34
CA ALA A 62 -54.60 -69.72 8.49
C ALA A 62 -54.75 -68.90 9.80
N ARG A 63 -54.98 -67.59 9.69
CA ARG A 63 -55.09 -66.65 10.81
C ARG A 63 -56.52 -66.31 11.21
N ILE A 64 -57.52 -66.63 10.37
CA ILE A 64 -58.94 -66.31 10.62
C ILE A 64 -59.37 -66.70 12.04
N ARG A 65 -59.05 -67.93 12.46
CA ARG A 65 -59.40 -68.44 13.79
C ARG A 65 -58.78 -67.60 14.92
N VAL A 66 -57.53 -67.16 14.74
CA VAL A 66 -56.81 -66.37 15.74
C VAL A 66 -57.44 -64.98 15.83
N ILE A 67 -57.62 -64.33 14.68
CA ILE A 67 -58.17 -62.96 14.58
C ILE A 67 -59.59 -62.93 15.18
N LEU A 68 -60.48 -63.83 14.77
CA LEU A 68 -61.85 -63.85 15.30
C LEU A 68 -61.91 -64.18 16.79
N LYS A 69 -60.94 -64.92 17.34
CA LYS A 69 -60.87 -65.18 18.79
C LYS A 69 -60.38 -63.95 19.56
N GLU A 70 -59.48 -63.16 18.97
CA GLU A 70 -58.99 -61.91 19.55
C GLU A 70 -60.09 -60.83 19.52
N GLU A 71 -60.77 -60.67 18.39
CA GLU A 71 -61.86 -59.71 18.22
C GLU A 71 -63.13 -60.10 19.00
N PHE A 72 -63.42 -61.39 19.11
CA PHE A 72 -64.57 -61.91 19.85
C PHE A 72 -64.13 -62.94 20.91
N PRO A 73 -63.57 -62.49 22.06
CA PRO A 73 -63.07 -63.38 23.12
C PRO A 73 -64.12 -64.36 23.68
N GLN A 74 -65.40 -64.05 23.53
CA GLN A 74 -66.52 -64.91 23.90
C GLN A 74 -66.66 -66.17 23.02
N PHE A 75 -66.04 -66.21 21.84
CA PHE A 75 -66.11 -67.36 20.94
C PHE A 75 -65.26 -68.52 21.47
N ARG A 76 -65.95 -69.52 22.03
CA ARG A 76 -65.33 -70.80 22.37
C ARG A 76 -65.38 -71.72 21.16
N ILE A 77 -64.30 -71.77 20.38
CA ILE A 77 -64.21 -72.58 19.14
C ILE A 77 -63.55 -73.93 19.45
N ILE A 78 -64.35 -75.00 19.46
CA ILE A 78 -63.90 -76.39 19.71
C ILE A 78 -63.47 -77.06 18.41
N ARG A 79 -64.20 -76.85 17.31
CA ARG A 79 -63.89 -77.40 15.99
C ARG A 79 -63.74 -76.25 14.99
N ASN A 80 -62.72 -76.34 14.15
CA ASN A 80 -62.48 -75.44 13.02
C ASN A 80 -62.40 -76.29 11.76
N ILE A 81 -63.30 -76.05 10.81
CA ILE A 81 -63.40 -76.83 9.58
C ILE A 81 -63.23 -75.85 8.42
N THR A 82 -62.24 -76.08 7.58
CA THR A 82 -62.01 -75.31 6.36
C THR A 82 -62.31 -76.22 5.18
N PHE A 83 -63.11 -75.75 4.23
CA PHE A 83 -63.29 -76.41 2.95
C PHE A 83 -63.42 -75.39 1.83
N ASP A 84 -62.99 -75.82 0.65
CA ASP A 84 -63.28 -75.12 -0.59
C ASP A 84 -64.74 -75.31 -0.98
N MET A 85 -65.27 -74.34 -1.71
CA MET A 85 -66.57 -74.39 -2.36
C MET A 85 -66.81 -75.76 -3.02
N ARG A 86 -68.02 -76.32 -2.84
CA ARG A 86 -68.45 -77.67 -3.26
C ARG A 86 -67.88 -78.85 -2.46
N SER A 87 -67.04 -78.60 -1.45
CA SER A 87 -66.51 -79.61 -0.53
C SER A 87 -67.19 -79.56 0.85
N GLU A 88 -68.34 -78.91 0.94
CA GLU A 88 -69.08 -78.74 2.19
C GLU A 88 -69.64 -80.08 2.69
N THR A 89 -69.61 -80.29 4.00
CA THR A 89 -70.09 -81.53 4.62
C THR A 89 -71.60 -81.52 4.84
N TYR A 90 -72.22 -82.69 5.00
CA TYR A 90 -73.63 -82.78 5.37
C TYR A 90 -73.98 -81.97 6.64
N ASP A 91 -73.08 -81.98 7.62
CA ASP A 91 -73.24 -81.21 8.86
C ASP A 91 -73.27 -79.70 8.61
N PHE A 92 -72.50 -79.19 7.63
CA PHE A 92 -72.53 -77.76 7.29
C PHE A 92 -73.92 -77.32 6.84
N PHE A 93 -74.50 -78.02 5.86
CA PHE A 93 -75.84 -77.73 5.35
C PHE A 93 -76.90 -77.83 6.44
N LYS A 94 -76.86 -78.92 7.23
CA LYS A 94 -77.78 -79.14 8.34
C LYS A 94 -77.69 -78.04 9.40
N ASN A 95 -76.48 -77.61 9.75
CA ASN A 95 -76.28 -76.63 10.82
C ASN A 95 -76.61 -75.19 10.38
N LEU A 96 -76.49 -74.88 9.09
CA LEU A 96 -76.85 -73.57 8.54
C LEU A 96 -78.29 -73.48 8.04
N ASN A 97 -79.05 -74.56 8.08
CA ASN A 97 -80.42 -74.62 7.57
C ASN A 97 -80.51 -74.16 6.09
N ILE A 98 -79.54 -74.58 5.28
CA ILE A 98 -79.47 -74.32 3.83
C ILE A 98 -79.38 -75.68 3.14
N THR A 99 -80.18 -75.91 2.10
CA THR A 99 -80.05 -77.16 1.33
C THR A 99 -78.85 -77.09 0.39
N LYS A 100 -78.33 -78.26 0.02
CA LYS A 100 -77.23 -78.35 -0.93
C LYS A 100 -77.62 -77.75 -2.28
N GLU A 101 -78.85 -78.00 -2.70
CA GLU A 101 -79.44 -77.53 -3.95
C GLU A 101 -79.54 -76.00 -3.97
N GLU A 102 -80.01 -75.39 -2.88
CA GLU A 102 -80.11 -73.92 -2.75
C GLU A 102 -78.75 -73.22 -2.89
N LEU A 103 -77.73 -73.70 -2.16
CA LEU A 103 -76.38 -73.11 -2.24
C LEU A 103 -75.77 -73.32 -3.64
N TYR A 104 -75.94 -74.51 -4.21
CA TYR A 104 -75.35 -74.83 -5.50
C TYR A 104 -76.05 -74.10 -6.65
N GLU A 105 -77.33 -73.76 -6.54
CA GLU A 105 -78.02 -72.91 -7.51
C GLU A 105 -77.40 -71.51 -7.56
N VAL A 106 -77.16 -70.90 -6.39
CA VAL A 106 -76.47 -69.60 -6.26
C VAL A 106 -75.06 -69.66 -6.84
N ILE A 107 -74.28 -70.69 -6.48
CA ILE A 107 -72.93 -70.89 -7.01
C ILE A 107 -72.94 -71.10 -8.53
N ASN A 108 -73.84 -71.94 -9.06
CA ASN A 108 -73.93 -72.20 -10.50
C ASN A 108 -74.31 -70.93 -11.27
N TYR A 109 -75.20 -70.09 -10.72
CA TYR A 109 -75.54 -68.80 -11.32
C TYR A 109 -74.33 -67.86 -11.35
N GLN A 110 -73.56 -67.80 -10.28
CA GLN A 110 -72.33 -67.01 -10.22
C GLN A 110 -71.24 -67.57 -11.15
N GLU A 111 -71.06 -68.89 -11.24
CA GLU A 111 -70.11 -69.47 -12.20
C GLU A 111 -70.49 -69.12 -13.65
N LYS A 112 -71.79 -68.95 -13.98
CA LYS A 112 -72.20 -68.50 -15.31
C LYS A 112 -72.02 -67.00 -15.55
N THR A 113 -72.13 -66.17 -14.51
CA THR A 113 -72.18 -64.70 -14.64
C THR A 113 -70.88 -64.01 -14.27
N VAL A 114 -70.18 -64.51 -13.24
CA VAL A 114 -68.93 -63.97 -12.69
C VAL A 114 -67.70 -64.54 -13.40
N LEU A 115 -67.71 -65.83 -13.80
CA LEU A 115 -66.53 -66.47 -14.41
C LEU A 115 -66.05 -65.78 -15.71
N PRO A 116 -66.92 -65.39 -16.65
CA PRO A 116 -66.46 -64.65 -17.85
C PRO A 116 -65.83 -63.30 -17.52
N VAL A 117 -66.28 -62.67 -16.43
CA VAL A 117 -65.70 -61.41 -15.93
C VAL A 117 -64.32 -61.66 -15.33
N LEU A 118 -64.14 -62.75 -14.59
CA LEU A 118 -62.84 -63.15 -14.03
C LEU A 118 -61.82 -63.49 -15.12
N GLU A 119 -62.23 -64.23 -16.16
CA GLU A 119 -61.37 -64.50 -17.32
C GLU A 119 -60.91 -63.19 -17.97
N LYS A 120 -61.81 -62.21 -18.10
CA LYS A 120 -61.45 -60.90 -18.64
C LYS A 120 -60.49 -60.13 -17.74
N ILE A 121 -60.67 -60.21 -16.42
CA ILE A 121 -59.76 -59.62 -15.43
C ILE A 121 -58.35 -60.21 -15.58
N ASP A 122 -58.24 -61.53 -15.74
CA ASP A 122 -56.94 -62.21 -15.87
C ASP A 122 -56.21 -61.81 -17.16
N GLU A 123 -56.93 -61.69 -18.30
CA GLU A 123 -56.37 -61.13 -19.53
C GLU A 123 -55.82 -59.70 -19.34
N LEU A 124 -56.54 -58.85 -18.61
CA LEU A 124 -56.13 -57.47 -18.36
C LEU A 124 -54.94 -57.41 -17.41
N LYS A 125 -54.86 -58.31 -16.41
CA LYS A 125 -53.70 -58.40 -15.50
C LYS A 125 -52.43 -58.69 -16.29
N GLU A 126 -52.46 -59.70 -17.16
CA GLU A 126 -51.30 -60.05 -17.99
C GLU A 126 -50.85 -58.87 -18.88
N LYS A 127 -51.80 -58.13 -19.47
CA LYS A 127 -51.50 -56.92 -20.26
C LYS A 127 -50.93 -55.80 -19.40
N SER A 128 -51.43 -55.63 -18.19
CA SER A 128 -50.96 -54.60 -17.26
C SER A 128 -49.53 -54.89 -16.82
N GLU A 129 -49.18 -56.16 -16.53
CA GLU A 129 -47.83 -56.58 -16.16
C GLU A 129 -46.84 -56.31 -17.29
N LYS A 130 -47.17 -56.69 -18.54
CA LYS A 130 -46.36 -56.35 -19.72
C LYS A 130 -46.16 -54.83 -19.88
N SER A 131 -47.18 -54.03 -19.57
CA SER A 131 -47.10 -52.57 -19.61
C SER A 131 -46.21 -52.01 -18.49
N ILE A 132 -46.21 -52.62 -17.30
CA ILE A 132 -45.33 -52.24 -16.17
C ILE A 132 -43.87 -52.57 -16.49
N GLU A 133 -43.61 -53.77 -17.03
CA GLU A 133 -42.26 -54.22 -17.41
C GLU A 133 -41.65 -53.34 -18.50
N SER A 134 -42.46 -52.94 -19.49
CA SER A 134 -42.07 -52.00 -20.54
C SER A 134 -42.07 -50.53 -20.10
N LYS A 135 -42.28 -50.24 -18.80
CA LYS A 135 -42.35 -48.89 -18.20
C LYS A 135 -43.43 -47.98 -18.78
N GLN A 136 -44.44 -48.54 -19.45
CA GLN A 136 -45.61 -47.83 -19.94
C GLN A 136 -46.64 -47.64 -18.81
N TYR A 137 -46.25 -46.91 -17.76
CA TYR A 137 -47.03 -46.81 -16.52
C TYR A 137 -48.43 -46.21 -16.73
N LYS A 138 -48.58 -45.25 -17.64
CA LYS A 138 -49.90 -44.68 -17.98
C LYS A 138 -50.84 -45.74 -18.55
N SER A 139 -50.37 -46.54 -19.51
CA SER A 139 -51.13 -47.65 -20.08
C SER A 139 -51.46 -48.71 -19.04
N ALA A 140 -50.51 -49.05 -18.16
CA ALA A 140 -50.73 -49.96 -17.05
C ALA A 140 -51.82 -49.46 -16.09
N ILE A 141 -51.79 -48.17 -15.71
CA ILE A 141 -52.79 -47.56 -14.82
C ILE A 141 -54.20 -47.63 -15.44
N GLU A 142 -54.36 -47.38 -16.73
CA GLU A 142 -55.67 -47.48 -17.41
C GLU A 142 -56.20 -48.92 -17.43
N LEU A 143 -55.34 -49.91 -17.68
CA LEU A 143 -55.72 -51.33 -17.60
C LEU A 143 -56.13 -51.73 -16.17
N LEU A 144 -55.44 -51.22 -15.15
CA LEU A 144 -55.78 -51.46 -13.74
C LEU A 144 -57.12 -50.83 -13.34
N LYS A 145 -57.45 -49.64 -13.89
CA LYS A 145 -58.78 -49.03 -13.72
C LYS A 145 -59.88 -49.87 -14.37
N GLU A 146 -59.61 -50.45 -15.54
CA GLU A 146 -60.54 -51.37 -16.20
C GLU A 146 -60.77 -52.63 -15.34
N ILE A 147 -59.71 -53.19 -14.75
CA ILE A 147 -59.81 -54.31 -13.79
C ILE A 147 -60.67 -53.92 -12.58
N ILE A 148 -60.48 -52.73 -12.01
CA ILE A 148 -61.32 -52.22 -10.90
C ILE A 148 -62.78 -52.19 -11.30
N GLY A 149 -63.10 -51.64 -12.49
CA GLY A 149 -64.48 -51.57 -12.97
C GLY A 149 -65.12 -52.95 -13.22
N LEU A 150 -64.33 -53.97 -13.57
CA LEU A 150 -64.81 -55.36 -13.67
C LEU A 150 -64.97 -56.01 -12.28
N ALA A 151 -64.05 -55.76 -11.35
CA ALA A 151 -64.10 -56.27 -9.99
C ALA A 151 -65.31 -55.72 -9.21
N GLU A 152 -65.64 -54.43 -9.39
CA GLU A 152 -66.83 -53.80 -8.81
C GLU A 152 -68.14 -54.46 -9.31
N LYS A 153 -68.20 -54.89 -10.58
CA LYS A 153 -69.38 -55.59 -11.13
C LYS A 153 -69.65 -56.94 -10.46
N ILE A 154 -68.60 -57.61 -9.97
CA ILE A 154 -68.70 -58.92 -9.32
C ILE A 154 -68.56 -58.84 -7.80
N GLN A 155 -68.54 -57.61 -7.25
CA GLN A 155 -68.42 -57.34 -5.81
C GLN A 155 -67.15 -57.94 -5.17
N ASP A 156 -66.04 -57.98 -5.93
CA ASP A 156 -64.72 -58.39 -5.43
C ASP A 156 -63.97 -57.18 -4.87
N ASP A 157 -64.39 -56.73 -3.69
CA ASP A 157 -63.80 -55.58 -2.98
C ASP A 157 -62.31 -55.75 -2.70
N ALA A 158 -61.88 -57.01 -2.56
CA ALA A 158 -60.50 -57.33 -2.26
C ALA A 158 -59.59 -57.05 -3.46
N LEU A 159 -60.01 -57.49 -4.65
CA LEU A 159 -59.32 -57.16 -5.88
C LEU A 159 -59.30 -55.65 -6.16
N VAL A 160 -60.42 -54.94 -5.91
CA VAL A 160 -60.49 -53.47 -6.05
C VAL A 160 -59.41 -52.78 -5.21
N THR A 161 -59.28 -53.19 -3.94
CA THR A 161 -58.31 -52.61 -3.00
C THR A 161 -56.87 -52.89 -3.43
N GLU A 162 -56.59 -54.13 -3.85
CA GLU A 162 -55.28 -54.53 -4.38
C GLU A 162 -54.85 -53.67 -5.57
N GLN A 163 -55.73 -53.49 -6.56
CA GLN A 163 -55.42 -52.73 -7.75
C GLN A 163 -55.28 -51.23 -7.47
N LYS A 164 -56.11 -50.65 -6.59
CA LYS A 164 -55.96 -49.24 -6.16
C LYS A 164 -54.58 -48.98 -5.55
N ARG A 165 -54.08 -49.89 -4.70
CA ARG A 165 -52.74 -49.79 -4.11
C ARG A 165 -51.64 -49.88 -5.16
N LEU A 166 -51.81 -50.73 -6.17
CA LEU A 166 -50.86 -50.83 -7.28
C LEU A 166 -50.86 -49.56 -8.14
N ILE A 167 -52.03 -48.98 -8.43
CA ILE A 167 -52.16 -47.70 -9.14
C ILE A 167 -51.41 -46.59 -8.39
N SER A 168 -51.55 -46.47 -7.07
CA SER A 168 -50.83 -45.46 -6.30
C SER A 168 -49.30 -45.59 -6.47
N LYS A 169 -48.76 -46.80 -6.38
CA LYS A 169 -47.33 -47.06 -6.59
C LYS A 169 -46.87 -46.76 -8.01
N LEU A 170 -47.69 -47.07 -9.01
CA LEU A 170 -47.36 -46.81 -10.42
C LEU A 170 -47.49 -45.33 -10.78
N THR A 171 -48.40 -44.61 -10.13
CA THR A 171 -48.57 -43.16 -10.31
C THR A 171 -47.33 -42.42 -9.83
N GLU A 172 -46.83 -42.76 -8.63
CA GLU A 172 -45.58 -42.23 -8.10
C GLU A 172 -44.38 -42.55 -9.03
N LYS A 173 -44.30 -43.77 -9.56
CA LYS A 173 -43.27 -44.15 -10.54
C LYS A 173 -43.40 -43.37 -11.86
N PHE A 174 -44.63 -43.13 -12.32
CA PHE A 174 -44.90 -42.37 -13.54
C PHE A 174 -44.49 -40.91 -13.40
N GLU A 175 -44.88 -40.26 -12.29
CA GLU A 175 -44.52 -38.88 -11.99
C GLU A 175 -43.00 -38.70 -11.89
N ASN A 176 -42.31 -39.60 -11.17
CA ASN A 176 -40.84 -39.60 -11.11
C ASN A 176 -40.20 -39.80 -12.49
N HIS A 177 -40.75 -40.69 -13.32
CA HIS A 177 -40.23 -40.89 -14.67
C HIS A 177 -40.42 -39.66 -15.56
N GLN A 178 -41.54 -38.94 -15.40
CA GLN A 178 -41.82 -37.71 -16.13
C GLN A 178 -40.84 -36.59 -15.73
N ILE A 179 -40.61 -36.39 -14.43
CA ILE A 179 -39.64 -35.41 -13.92
C ILE A 179 -38.24 -35.71 -14.48
N VAL A 180 -37.80 -36.97 -14.45
CA VAL A 180 -36.49 -37.37 -15.00
C VAL A 180 -36.43 -37.09 -16.50
N SER A 181 -37.46 -37.42 -17.26
CA SER A 181 -37.50 -37.17 -18.71
C SER A 181 -37.46 -35.67 -19.04
N GLU A 182 -38.17 -34.84 -18.28
CA GLU A 182 -38.13 -33.39 -18.43
C GLU A 182 -36.73 -32.82 -18.13
N ILE A 183 -36.07 -33.32 -17.07
CA ILE A 183 -34.70 -32.92 -16.75
C ILE A 183 -33.73 -33.37 -17.84
N GLU A 184 -33.88 -34.57 -18.40
CA GLU A 184 -33.03 -35.06 -19.51
C GLU A 184 -33.17 -34.19 -20.76
N GLN A 185 -34.41 -33.86 -21.17
CA GLN A 185 -34.65 -32.98 -22.33
C GLN A 185 -34.07 -31.58 -22.13
N GLU A 186 -34.22 -31.02 -20.93
CA GLU A 186 -33.64 -29.73 -20.59
C GLU A 186 -32.11 -29.81 -20.52
N THR A 187 -31.55 -30.90 -20.02
CA THR A 187 -30.10 -31.15 -20.00
C THR A 187 -29.53 -31.12 -21.42
N ASP A 188 -30.19 -31.77 -22.39
CA ASP A 188 -29.76 -31.75 -23.79
C ASP A 188 -29.79 -30.35 -24.39
N ARG A 189 -30.82 -29.56 -24.05
CA ARG A 189 -30.92 -28.15 -24.45
C ARG A 189 -29.79 -27.34 -23.84
N VAL A 190 -29.51 -27.55 -22.55
CA VAL A 190 -28.49 -26.81 -21.81
C VAL A 190 -27.09 -27.17 -22.30
N GLU A 191 -26.81 -28.44 -22.58
CA GLU A 191 -25.52 -28.90 -23.10
C GLU A 191 -25.24 -28.30 -24.48
N LYS A 192 -26.24 -28.23 -25.37
CA LYS A 192 -26.08 -27.58 -26.70
C LYS A 192 -25.68 -26.12 -26.57
N GLU A 193 -26.41 -25.35 -25.77
CA GLU A 193 -26.12 -23.92 -25.58
C GLU A 193 -24.77 -23.71 -24.87
N TYR A 194 -24.47 -24.53 -23.85
CA TYR A 194 -23.17 -24.53 -23.19
C TYR A 194 -22.03 -24.72 -24.20
N ILE A 195 -22.12 -25.71 -25.10
CA ILE A 195 -21.12 -25.94 -26.15
C ILE A 195 -20.96 -24.72 -27.06
N GLU A 196 -22.05 -24.08 -27.47
CA GLU A 196 -21.99 -22.88 -28.32
C GLU A 196 -21.34 -21.69 -27.60
N LEU A 197 -21.66 -21.47 -26.31
CA LEU A 197 -21.03 -20.43 -25.49
C LEU A 197 -19.53 -20.69 -25.30
N ILE A 198 -19.12 -21.95 -25.10
CA ILE A 198 -17.70 -22.32 -25.03
C ILE A 198 -17.00 -22.07 -26.37
N LYS A 199 -17.59 -22.42 -27.52
CA LYS A 199 -17.02 -22.12 -28.85
C LYS A 199 -16.86 -20.62 -29.08
N ALA A 200 -17.82 -19.83 -28.63
CA ALA A 200 -17.78 -18.37 -28.66
C ALA A 200 -16.80 -17.74 -27.63
N LYS A 201 -16.08 -18.56 -26.85
CA LYS A 201 -15.17 -18.15 -25.77
C LYS A 201 -15.86 -17.35 -24.65
N ARG A 202 -17.17 -17.51 -24.47
CA ARG A 202 -17.96 -16.86 -23.41
C ARG A 202 -18.07 -17.78 -22.19
N ILE A 203 -16.93 -18.08 -21.58
CA ILE A 203 -16.84 -19.06 -20.48
C ILE A 203 -17.72 -18.68 -19.28
N LEU A 204 -17.75 -17.38 -18.91
CA LEU A 204 -18.57 -16.90 -17.79
C LEU A 204 -20.07 -17.15 -18.03
N ASN A 205 -20.57 -16.76 -19.21
CA ASN A 205 -21.96 -16.99 -19.58
C ASN A 205 -22.29 -18.49 -19.63
N ALA A 206 -21.34 -19.33 -20.08
CA ALA A 206 -21.52 -20.78 -20.11
C ALA A 206 -21.69 -21.36 -18.70
N HIS A 207 -20.88 -20.90 -17.74
CA HIS A 207 -20.99 -21.29 -16.32
C HIS A 207 -22.31 -20.81 -15.70
N GLU A 208 -22.63 -19.52 -15.83
CA GLU A 208 -23.87 -18.94 -15.30
C GLU A 208 -25.13 -19.66 -15.83
N PHE A 209 -25.08 -20.11 -17.09
CA PHE A 209 -26.17 -20.85 -17.71
C PHE A 209 -26.36 -22.25 -17.12
N VAL A 210 -25.27 -22.99 -16.87
CA VAL A 210 -25.33 -24.30 -16.20
C VAL A 210 -25.71 -24.16 -14.73
N GLU A 211 -25.21 -23.14 -14.03
CA GLU A 211 -25.60 -22.84 -12.65
C GLU A 211 -27.09 -22.52 -12.52
N ALA A 212 -27.65 -21.76 -13.47
CA ALA A 212 -29.10 -21.51 -13.52
C ALA A 212 -29.90 -22.81 -13.70
N PHE A 213 -29.41 -23.72 -14.53
CA PHE A 213 -29.98 -25.06 -14.68
C PHE A 213 -29.91 -25.86 -13.37
N ILE A 214 -28.77 -25.88 -12.69
CA ILE A 214 -28.60 -26.59 -11.40
C ILE A 214 -29.61 -26.05 -10.38
N LYS A 215 -29.65 -24.73 -10.16
CA LYS A 215 -30.55 -24.10 -9.19
C LYS A 215 -32.04 -24.35 -9.47
N LYS A 216 -32.41 -24.48 -10.75
CA LYS A 216 -33.80 -24.75 -11.16
C LYS A 216 -34.27 -26.14 -10.69
N TYR A 217 -33.38 -27.13 -10.61
CA TYR A 217 -33.77 -28.53 -10.35
C TYR A 217 -33.19 -29.12 -9.06
N GLU A 218 -32.19 -28.51 -8.43
CA GLU A 218 -31.54 -29.04 -7.22
C GLU A 218 -32.49 -29.25 -6.03
N THR A 219 -33.59 -28.49 -5.98
CA THR A 219 -34.61 -28.59 -4.93
C THR A 219 -35.69 -29.63 -5.24
N VAL A 220 -35.77 -30.09 -6.50
CA VAL A 220 -36.82 -30.99 -7.00
C VAL A 220 -36.29 -32.42 -7.13
N TYR A 221 -35.05 -32.59 -7.59
CA TYR A 221 -34.47 -33.90 -7.84
C TYR A 221 -32.94 -33.87 -7.68
N ASP A 222 -32.36 -34.98 -7.24
CA ASP A 222 -30.89 -35.11 -7.20
C ASP A 222 -30.34 -35.33 -8.61
N LEU A 223 -29.82 -34.24 -9.21
CA LEU A 223 -29.22 -34.23 -10.54
C LEU A 223 -28.05 -35.22 -10.68
N SER A 224 -27.41 -35.66 -9.59
CA SER A 224 -26.33 -36.63 -9.65
C SER A 224 -26.79 -38.04 -10.04
N LEU A 225 -28.09 -38.32 -9.94
CA LEU A 225 -28.72 -39.58 -10.33
C LEU A 225 -29.05 -39.63 -11.82
N ILE A 226 -29.00 -38.50 -12.54
CA ILE A 226 -29.26 -38.42 -13.98
C ILE A 226 -27.92 -38.36 -14.73
N PRO A 227 -27.54 -39.40 -15.50
CA PRO A 227 -26.21 -39.49 -16.11
C PRO A 227 -25.82 -38.30 -16.97
N SER A 228 -26.74 -37.82 -17.82
CA SER A 228 -26.51 -36.68 -18.72
C SER A 228 -26.25 -35.39 -17.94
N ALA A 229 -27.07 -35.09 -16.92
CA ALA A 229 -26.92 -33.90 -16.09
C ALA A 229 -25.59 -33.94 -15.32
N LYS A 230 -25.25 -35.09 -14.74
CA LYS A 230 -23.98 -35.31 -14.05
C LYS A 230 -22.77 -35.08 -14.97
N GLU A 231 -22.82 -35.59 -16.20
CA GLU A 231 -21.75 -35.42 -17.17
C GLU A 231 -21.58 -33.95 -17.58
N LEU A 232 -22.68 -33.24 -17.84
CA LEU A 232 -22.67 -31.80 -18.13
C LEU A 232 -22.03 -30.99 -17.00
N ILE A 233 -22.45 -31.22 -15.76
CA ILE A 233 -21.93 -30.51 -14.57
C ILE A 233 -20.42 -30.78 -14.39
N LEU A 234 -19.98 -32.01 -14.62
CA LEU A 234 -18.56 -32.36 -14.53
C LEU A 234 -17.72 -31.71 -15.64
N LYS A 235 -18.23 -31.72 -16.89
CA LYS A 235 -17.58 -31.05 -18.04
C LYS A 235 -17.43 -29.55 -17.80
N GLU A 236 -18.48 -28.91 -17.31
CA GLU A 236 -18.52 -27.50 -16.97
C GLU A 236 -17.49 -27.17 -15.89
N LYS A 237 -17.53 -27.83 -14.72
CA LYS A 237 -16.61 -27.58 -13.61
C LYS A 237 -15.14 -27.72 -14.02
N LYS A 238 -14.82 -28.75 -14.80
CA LYS A 238 -13.46 -28.96 -15.30
C LYS A 238 -12.99 -27.80 -16.17
N LYS A 239 -13.87 -27.30 -17.05
CA LYS A 239 -13.54 -26.20 -17.95
C LYS A 239 -13.44 -24.87 -17.21
N TRP A 240 -14.34 -24.62 -16.26
CA TRP A 240 -14.32 -23.47 -15.37
C TRP A 240 -13.02 -23.38 -14.58
N ASN A 241 -12.65 -24.46 -13.88
CA ASN A 241 -11.43 -24.51 -13.07
C ASN A 241 -10.17 -24.28 -13.93
N ALA A 242 -10.10 -24.86 -15.13
CA ALA A 242 -8.97 -24.66 -16.03
C ALA A 242 -8.84 -23.20 -16.49
N GLU A 243 -9.95 -22.49 -16.74
CA GLU A 243 -9.90 -21.06 -17.09
C GLU A 243 -9.50 -20.20 -15.88
N GLN A 244 -10.01 -20.52 -14.67
CA GLN A 244 -9.59 -19.85 -13.44
C GLN A 244 -8.07 -20.02 -13.20
N GLU A 245 -7.54 -21.24 -13.30
CA GLU A 245 -6.10 -21.52 -13.15
C GLU A 245 -5.25 -20.76 -14.16
N LYS A 246 -5.70 -20.69 -15.42
CA LYS A 246 -5.01 -19.92 -16.47
C LYS A 246 -4.94 -18.44 -16.12
N ILE A 247 -6.05 -17.84 -15.71
CA ILE A 247 -6.07 -16.40 -15.35
C ILE A 247 -5.24 -16.15 -14.09
N ILE A 248 -5.26 -17.06 -13.10
CA ILE A 248 -4.40 -16.98 -11.91
C ILE A 248 -2.92 -17.02 -12.31
N ASN A 249 -2.53 -17.88 -13.23
CA ASN A 249 -1.15 -17.95 -13.74
C ASN A 249 -0.76 -16.66 -14.48
N ASP A 250 -1.64 -16.14 -15.35
CA ASP A 250 -1.40 -14.89 -16.07
C ASP A 250 -1.22 -13.72 -15.08
N LEU A 251 -2.08 -13.64 -14.05
CA LEU A 251 -1.94 -12.65 -12.97
C LEU A 251 -0.66 -12.84 -12.16
N SER A 252 -0.22 -14.07 -11.90
CA SER A 252 1.04 -14.33 -11.20
C SER A 252 2.24 -13.80 -11.99
N ILE A 253 2.24 -13.98 -13.32
CA ILE A 253 3.26 -13.44 -14.21
C ILE A 253 3.23 -11.90 -14.19
N LEU A 254 2.04 -11.30 -14.32
CA LEU A 254 1.89 -9.85 -14.25
C LEU A 254 2.33 -9.30 -12.89
N GLU A 255 2.05 -9.98 -11.78
CA GLU A 255 2.49 -9.55 -10.45
C GLU A 255 4.01 -9.52 -10.35
N LYS A 256 4.70 -10.51 -10.90
CA LYS A 256 6.17 -10.53 -10.92
C LYS A 256 6.72 -9.36 -11.73
N ASN A 257 6.17 -9.13 -12.93
CA ASN A 257 6.60 -8.03 -13.78
C ASN A 257 6.30 -6.67 -13.13
N PHE A 258 5.13 -6.53 -12.52
CA PHE A 258 4.73 -5.33 -11.78
C PHE A 258 5.72 -4.97 -10.67
N LYS A 259 6.13 -5.96 -9.87
CA LYS A 259 7.14 -5.75 -8.81
C LYS A 259 8.49 -5.31 -9.38
N LEU A 260 8.93 -5.95 -10.46
CA LEU A 260 10.18 -5.58 -11.14
C LEU A 260 10.12 -4.14 -11.70
N SER A 261 9.02 -3.74 -12.33
CA SER A 261 8.85 -2.37 -12.82
C SER A 261 8.84 -1.35 -11.68
N LEU A 262 8.21 -1.67 -10.52
CA LEU A 262 8.26 -0.80 -9.34
C LEU A 262 9.67 -0.69 -8.73
N GLU A 263 10.42 -1.80 -8.66
CA GLU A 263 11.81 -1.81 -8.20
C GLU A 263 12.71 -0.93 -9.09
N ASN A 264 12.48 -0.97 -10.40
CA ASN A 264 13.18 -0.13 -11.38
C ASN A 264 12.63 1.31 -11.48
N LEU A 265 11.59 1.64 -10.70
CA LEU A 265 10.86 2.92 -10.76
C LEU A 265 10.29 3.26 -12.15
N ASP A 266 10.00 2.24 -12.98
CA ASP A 266 9.26 2.42 -14.24
C ASP A 266 7.75 2.47 -13.95
N ILE A 267 7.30 3.66 -13.56
CA ILE A 267 5.89 3.92 -13.22
C ILE A 267 4.95 3.69 -14.41
N SER A 268 5.43 3.95 -15.64
CA SER A 268 4.61 3.82 -16.84
C SER A 268 4.31 2.35 -17.10
N GLU A 269 5.35 1.51 -17.10
CA GLU A 269 5.21 0.07 -17.28
C GLU A 269 4.39 -0.56 -16.14
N ALA A 270 4.66 -0.18 -14.88
CA ALA A 270 3.90 -0.67 -13.73
C ALA A 270 2.40 -0.34 -13.82
N THR A 271 2.06 0.86 -14.31
CA THR A 271 0.66 1.27 -14.52
C THR A 271 0.00 0.45 -15.62
N GLU A 272 0.69 0.23 -16.75
CA GLU A 272 0.18 -0.57 -17.85
C GLU A 272 -0.04 -2.04 -17.44
N ILE A 273 0.89 -2.62 -16.67
CA ILE A 273 0.76 -3.98 -16.12
C ILE A 273 -0.44 -4.06 -15.16
N TYR A 274 -0.61 -3.06 -14.31
CA TYR A 274 -1.75 -2.96 -13.40
C TYR A 274 -3.08 -2.91 -14.17
N GLU A 275 -3.18 -2.07 -15.20
CA GLU A 275 -4.38 -1.99 -16.04
C GLU A 275 -4.66 -3.31 -16.78
N LYS A 276 -3.63 -3.96 -17.32
CA LYS A 276 -3.73 -5.30 -17.92
C LYS A 276 -4.29 -6.32 -16.92
N ALA A 277 -3.80 -6.32 -15.68
CA ALA A 277 -4.32 -7.20 -14.64
C ALA A 277 -5.76 -6.86 -14.25
N MET A 278 -6.11 -5.57 -14.17
CA MET A 278 -7.47 -5.13 -13.89
C MET A 278 -8.46 -5.56 -14.98
N ASN A 279 -8.04 -5.58 -16.25
CA ASN A 279 -8.84 -6.10 -17.36
C ASN A 279 -9.04 -7.63 -17.31
N LEU A 280 -8.15 -8.37 -16.65
CA LEU A 280 -8.30 -9.80 -16.41
C LEU A 280 -9.23 -10.11 -15.24
N PHE A 281 -9.57 -9.12 -14.39
CA PHE A 281 -10.56 -9.31 -13.32
C PHE A 281 -11.97 -9.44 -13.86
N SER A 282 -12.31 -10.67 -14.20
CA SER A 282 -13.68 -11.13 -14.39
C SER A 282 -14.27 -11.67 -13.08
N ASN A 283 -15.57 -11.95 -13.06
CA ASN A 283 -16.24 -12.67 -11.96
C ASN A 283 -15.64 -14.08 -11.69
N LEU A 284 -14.71 -14.54 -12.55
CA LEU A 284 -13.99 -15.81 -12.43
C LEU A 284 -13.00 -15.83 -11.26
N ILE A 285 -12.62 -14.69 -10.69
CA ILE A 285 -11.52 -14.62 -9.71
C ILE A 285 -12.04 -14.29 -8.31
N GLY A 286 -11.56 -15.01 -7.31
CA GLY A 286 -11.92 -14.79 -5.92
C GLY A 286 -11.53 -13.41 -5.38
N GLU A 287 -12.36 -12.90 -4.45
CA GLU A 287 -12.25 -11.58 -3.79
C GLU A 287 -10.84 -11.30 -3.25
N LYS A 288 -10.17 -12.34 -2.73
CA LYS A 288 -8.83 -12.24 -2.14
C LYS A 288 -7.77 -11.73 -3.13
N ILE A 289 -7.77 -12.24 -4.36
CA ILE A 289 -6.80 -11.83 -5.40
C ILE A 289 -7.14 -10.41 -5.87
N LYS A 290 -8.43 -10.11 -6.04
CA LYS A 290 -8.91 -8.78 -6.43
C LYS A 290 -8.49 -7.71 -5.42
N ASN A 291 -8.64 -7.99 -4.12
CA ASN A 291 -8.23 -7.09 -3.05
C ASN A 291 -6.71 -6.91 -2.98
N LYS A 292 -5.95 -7.98 -3.21
CA LYS A 292 -4.48 -7.91 -3.29
C LYS A 292 -4.03 -6.92 -4.37
N TRP A 293 -4.58 -7.03 -5.57
CA TRP A 293 -4.24 -6.14 -6.68
C TRP A 293 -4.75 -4.72 -6.48
N LYS A 294 -5.95 -4.51 -5.90
CA LYS A 294 -6.37 -3.15 -5.51
C LYS A 294 -5.33 -2.46 -4.61
N GLY A 295 -4.67 -3.20 -3.72
CA GLY A 295 -3.57 -2.70 -2.90
C GLY A 295 -2.36 -2.20 -3.72
N PHE A 296 -2.11 -2.75 -4.89
CA PHE A 296 -1.00 -2.33 -5.76
C PHE A 296 -1.18 -0.91 -6.34
N SER A 297 -2.40 -0.38 -6.38
CA SER A 297 -2.62 1.03 -6.73
C SER A 297 -1.90 1.98 -5.75
N ASN A 298 -1.89 1.65 -4.47
CA ASN A 298 -1.15 2.42 -3.47
C ASN A 298 0.35 2.33 -3.72
N ASN A 299 0.86 1.14 -4.08
CA ASN A 299 2.28 0.96 -4.40
C ASN A 299 2.73 1.80 -5.60
N ILE A 300 1.89 1.94 -6.64
CA ILE A 300 2.16 2.86 -7.77
C ILE A 300 2.25 4.30 -7.27
N GLN A 301 1.33 4.72 -6.40
CA GLN A 301 1.33 6.08 -5.86
C GLN A 301 2.56 6.35 -4.98
N GLU A 302 2.95 5.39 -4.14
CA GLU A 302 4.18 5.46 -3.35
C GLU A 302 5.41 5.59 -4.25
N ALA A 303 5.51 4.78 -5.32
CA ALA A 303 6.61 4.85 -6.26
C ALA A 303 6.63 6.18 -7.05
N LYS A 304 5.46 6.75 -7.41
CA LYS A 304 5.35 8.10 -7.99
C LYS A 304 5.90 9.16 -7.05
N ASN A 305 5.51 9.13 -5.79
CA ASN A 305 5.98 10.07 -4.78
C ASN A 305 7.51 9.96 -4.59
N LYS A 306 8.05 8.73 -4.59
CA LYS A 306 9.51 8.48 -4.56
C LYS A 306 10.22 9.08 -5.77
N LEU A 307 9.71 8.85 -6.99
CA LEU A 307 10.30 9.39 -8.21
C LEU A 307 10.27 10.93 -8.26
N GLU A 308 9.17 11.54 -7.80
CA GLU A 308 9.05 13.00 -7.71
C GLU A 308 10.05 13.59 -6.72
N PHE A 309 10.24 12.94 -5.56
CA PHE A 309 11.26 13.31 -4.61
C PHE A 309 12.67 13.25 -5.21
N ILE A 310 13.00 12.18 -5.94
CA ILE A 310 14.31 12.03 -6.61
C ILE A 310 14.55 13.21 -7.57
N LYS A 311 13.58 13.53 -8.43
CA LYS A 311 13.67 14.68 -9.36
C LYS A 311 13.88 16.01 -8.62
N LYS A 312 13.20 16.19 -7.49
CA LYS A 312 13.34 17.38 -6.64
C LYS A 312 14.72 17.46 -6.00
N PHE A 313 15.25 16.33 -5.52
CA PHE A 313 16.60 16.22 -4.99
C PHE A 313 17.67 16.52 -6.05
N ASP A 314 17.53 16.00 -7.27
CA ASP A 314 18.47 16.26 -8.38
C ASP A 314 18.45 17.73 -8.80
N SER A 315 17.25 18.32 -8.90
CA SER A 315 17.08 19.76 -9.15
C SER A 315 17.75 20.61 -8.08
N PHE A 316 17.59 20.23 -6.80
CA PHE A 316 18.23 20.91 -5.70
C PHE A 316 19.75 20.74 -5.73
N SER A 317 20.24 19.55 -6.09
CA SER A 317 21.67 19.25 -6.19
C SER A 317 22.41 20.18 -7.14
N GLY A 318 21.79 20.53 -8.28
CA GLY A 318 22.31 21.55 -9.20
C GLY A 318 22.40 22.96 -8.60
N LYS A 319 21.54 23.30 -7.62
CA LYS A 319 21.49 24.62 -6.98
C LYS A 319 22.45 24.76 -5.79
N ILE A 320 22.92 23.65 -5.20
CA ILE A 320 23.81 23.64 -4.03
C ILE A 320 25.08 24.46 -4.28
N LYS A 321 25.71 24.27 -5.45
CA LYS A 321 26.96 24.95 -5.79
C LYS A 321 26.81 26.48 -5.73
N ASN A 322 25.76 27.00 -6.35
CA ASN A 322 25.50 28.45 -6.39
C ASN A 322 25.18 29.00 -4.98
N LEU A 323 24.39 28.28 -4.18
CA LEU A 323 24.06 28.70 -2.80
C LEU A 323 25.30 28.71 -1.89
N LYS A 324 26.26 27.77 -2.08
CA LYS A 324 27.56 27.77 -1.39
C LYS A 324 28.43 28.95 -1.82
N GLU A 325 28.53 29.21 -3.12
CA GLU A 325 29.32 30.32 -3.69
C GLU A 325 28.78 31.70 -3.29
N THR A 326 27.46 31.82 -3.08
CA THR A 326 26.80 33.05 -2.62
C THR A 326 26.64 33.13 -1.10
N HIS A 327 27.19 32.16 -0.35
CA HIS A 327 27.17 32.10 1.11
C HIS A 327 25.77 32.13 1.75
N GLN A 328 24.76 31.59 1.06
CA GLN A 328 23.37 31.51 1.53
C GLN A 328 23.13 30.25 2.39
N TYR A 329 23.94 30.04 3.43
CA TYR A 329 23.94 28.80 4.22
C TYR A 329 22.62 28.52 4.95
N ASN A 330 21.97 29.55 5.49
CA ASN A 330 20.67 29.40 6.16
C ASN A 330 19.56 28.89 5.21
N GLU A 331 19.51 29.43 3.99
CA GLU A 331 18.57 28.98 2.96
C GLU A 331 18.87 27.53 2.54
N LEU A 332 20.16 27.20 2.41
CA LEU A 332 20.61 25.87 2.07
C LEU A 332 20.21 24.83 3.13
N LYS A 333 20.47 25.13 4.42
CA LYS A 333 20.07 24.28 5.56
C LYS A 333 18.56 24.08 5.65
N SER A 334 17.78 25.16 5.51
CA SER A 334 16.31 25.08 5.52
C SER A 334 15.77 24.17 4.41
N LYS A 335 16.35 24.24 3.21
CA LYS A 335 15.98 23.36 2.09
C LYS A 335 16.38 21.90 2.35
N ILE A 336 17.57 21.66 2.92
CA ILE A 336 18.03 20.32 3.30
C ILE A 336 17.07 19.72 4.35
N GLU A 337 16.73 20.46 5.39
CA GLU A 337 15.83 20.00 6.45
C GLU A 337 14.42 19.67 5.92
N ASN A 338 13.91 20.45 4.97
CA ASN A 338 12.64 20.16 4.30
C ASN A 338 12.72 18.86 3.47
N LEU A 339 13.82 18.64 2.74
CA LEU A 339 14.03 17.40 2.00
C LEU A 339 14.20 16.19 2.95
N ILE A 340 14.83 16.38 4.11
CA ILE A 340 14.94 15.36 5.15
C ILE A 340 13.55 14.93 5.65
N LYS A 341 12.67 15.87 5.98
CA LYS A 341 11.31 15.53 6.42
C LYS A 341 10.53 14.74 5.37
N GLN A 342 10.73 15.06 4.08
CA GLN A 342 10.10 14.35 2.97
C GLN A 342 10.69 12.95 2.76
N VAL A 343 12.01 12.80 2.88
CA VAL A 343 12.70 11.51 2.67
C VAL A 343 12.36 10.50 3.77
N GLU A 344 12.16 10.97 5.00
CA GLU A 344 11.74 10.14 6.14
C GLU A 344 10.31 9.60 5.97
N GLN A 345 9.41 10.40 5.38
CA GLN A 345 8.04 9.96 5.06
C GLN A 345 7.99 8.93 3.92
N LEU A 346 8.97 8.98 3.00
CA LEU A 346 9.01 8.14 1.80
C LEU A 346 9.90 6.89 1.93
N ASP A 347 10.56 6.69 3.08
CA ASP A 347 11.48 5.59 3.35
C ASP A 347 12.55 5.39 2.26
N LEU A 348 13.37 6.43 2.06
CA LEU A 348 14.47 6.45 1.10
C LEU A 348 15.83 6.63 1.82
N PRO A 349 16.35 5.59 2.51
CA PRO A 349 17.51 5.70 3.40
C PRO A 349 18.80 6.15 2.68
N GLU A 350 18.99 5.76 1.41
CA GLU A 350 20.15 6.20 0.61
C GLU A 350 20.17 7.73 0.45
N TYR A 351 19.01 8.34 0.17
CA TYR A 351 18.90 9.79 0.03
C TYR A 351 18.99 10.52 1.37
N ARG A 352 18.51 9.89 2.46
CA ARG A 352 18.73 10.40 3.83
C ARG A 352 20.22 10.55 4.11
N GLY A 353 21.01 9.50 3.82
CA GLY A 353 22.47 9.52 3.97
C GLY A 353 23.15 10.61 3.13
N LYS A 354 22.72 10.77 1.87
CA LYS A 354 23.21 11.85 1.00
C LYS A 354 22.92 13.25 1.58
N LEU A 355 21.70 13.46 2.10
CA LEU A 355 21.30 14.73 2.73
C LEU A 355 22.08 15.01 4.02
N ASP A 356 22.36 13.99 4.84
CA ASP A 356 23.17 14.14 6.06
C ASP A 356 24.61 14.50 5.75
N MET A 357 25.22 13.84 4.76
CA MET A 357 26.55 14.20 4.27
C MET A 357 26.57 15.63 3.77
N LEU A 358 25.57 16.02 2.98
CA LEU A 358 25.45 17.38 2.47
C LEU A 358 25.31 18.40 3.61
N ASN A 359 24.51 18.11 4.63
CA ASN A 359 24.33 19.02 5.77
C ASN A 359 25.66 19.24 6.51
N LYS A 360 26.41 18.16 6.78
CA LYS A 360 27.74 18.24 7.41
C LYS A 360 28.74 19.01 6.57
N GLU A 361 28.71 18.83 5.25
CA GLU A 361 29.55 19.59 4.33
C GLU A 361 29.22 21.08 4.40
N VAL A 362 27.92 21.44 4.43
CA VAL A 362 27.45 22.83 4.56
C VAL A 362 27.89 23.42 5.89
N ASP A 363 27.75 22.69 7.00
CA ASP A 363 28.21 23.13 8.32
C ASP A 363 29.72 23.42 8.32
N SER A 364 30.53 22.52 7.75
CA SER A 364 31.99 22.68 7.66
C SER A 364 32.40 23.91 6.83
N VAL A 365 31.74 24.13 5.69
CA VAL A 365 32.02 25.29 4.82
C VAL A 365 31.59 26.59 5.49
N GLU A 366 30.44 26.60 6.17
CA GLU A 366 29.97 27.76 6.94
C GLU A 366 30.90 28.09 8.12
N GLU A 367 31.35 27.09 8.87
CA GLU A 367 32.33 27.29 9.94
C GLU A 367 33.64 27.90 9.43
N SER A 368 34.16 27.39 8.31
CA SER A 368 35.36 27.93 7.66
C SER A 368 35.15 29.39 7.23
N TYR A 369 34.01 29.70 6.61
CA TYR A 369 33.64 31.06 6.23
C TYR A 369 33.57 32.01 7.43
N ASN A 370 32.91 31.58 8.53
CA ASN A 370 32.78 32.38 9.74
C ASN A 370 34.12 32.61 10.44
N ARG A 371 35.02 31.62 10.43
CA ARG A 371 36.40 31.81 10.94
C ARG A 371 37.17 32.87 10.14
N ILE A 372 37.03 32.87 8.81
CA ILE A 372 37.65 33.88 7.95
C ILE A 372 37.08 35.27 8.26
N LEU A 373 35.77 35.41 8.46
CA LEU A 373 35.15 36.68 8.85
C LEU A 373 35.65 37.19 10.21
N GLU A 374 35.79 36.30 11.19
CA GLU A 374 36.30 36.68 12.52
C GLU A 374 37.78 37.10 12.45
N GLU A 375 38.59 36.38 11.65
CA GLU A 375 39.99 36.74 11.41
C GLU A 375 40.10 38.09 10.69
N ILE A 376 39.24 38.36 9.70
CA ILE A 376 39.13 39.68 9.07
C ILE A 376 38.84 40.72 10.15
N ARG A 377 37.79 40.56 10.95
CA ARG A 377 37.41 41.54 12.01
C ARG A 377 38.57 41.86 12.95
N HIS A 378 39.31 40.83 13.39
CA HIS A 378 40.47 41.01 14.24
C HIS A 378 41.59 41.82 13.56
N LEU A 379 41.85 41.55 12.28
CA LEU A 379 42.82 42.32 11.49
C LEU A 379 42.34 43.76 11.24
N GLU A 380 41.03 44.00 11.08
CA GLU A 380 40.48 45.35 10.95
C GLU A 380 40.74 46.18 12.21
N GLU A 381 40.54 45.58 13.40
CA GLU A 381 40.88 46.21 14.70
C GLU A 381 42.38 46.51 14.80
N GLN A 382 43.25 45.56 14.41
CA GLN A 382 44.70 45.75 14.40
C GLN A 382 45.15 46.85 13.44
N ILE A 383 44.52 46.97 12.27
CA ILE A 383 44.80 48.04 11.30
C ILE A 383 44.50 49.40 11.89
N ILE A 384 43.35 49.56 12.56
CA ILE A 384 42.98 50.81 13.23
C ILE A 384 44.04 51.19 14.27
N ASP A 385 44.48 50.24 15.09
CA ASP A 385 45.49 50.49 16.13
C ASP A 385 46.88 50.75 15.54
N ASN A 386 47.27 50.04 14.47
CA ASN A 386 48.52 50.26 13.77
C ASN A 386 48.56 51.65 13.11
N GLN A 387 47.43 52.11 12.54
CA GLN A 387 47.30 53.46 11.97
C GLN A 387 47.46 54.54 13.05
N LYS A 388 46.78 54.39 14.20
CA LYS A 388 46.91 55.35 15.33
C LYS A 388 48.33 55.45 15.86
N ASN A 389 49.06 54.34 15.88
CA ASN A 389 50.42 54.25 16.43
C ASN A 389 51.51 54.45 15.37
N ASN A 390 51.19 54.85 14.14
CA ASN A 390 52.13 55.02 13.02
C ASN A 390 52.98 53.77 12.73
N GLN A 391 52.45 52.57 12.98
CA GLN A 391 53.12 51.28 12.74
C GLN A 391 52.89 50.80 11.30
N PHE A 392 53.37 51.59 10.33
CA PHE A 392 53.03 51.43 8.91
C PHE A 392 53.37 50.04 8.32
N GLU A 393 54.48 49.43 8.73
CA GLU A 393 54.89 48.10 8.24
C GLU A 393 53.93 46.98 8.70
N LYS A 394 53.42 47.07 9.93
CA LYS A 394 52.40 46.13 10.42
C LYS A 394 51.07 46.36 9.71
N ASN A 395 50.70 47.63 9.51
CA ASN A 395 49.51 47.99 8.76
C ASN A 395 49.50 47.40 7.34
N LEU A 396 50.64 47.46 6.63
CA LEU A 396 50.76 46.83 5.30
C LEU A 396 50.60 45.31 5.34
N ARG A 397 51.17 44.65 6.35
CA ARG A 397 51.05 43.20 6.52
C ARG A 397 49.60 42.80 6.74
N ASP A 398 48.91 43.48 7.64
CA ASP A 398 47.54 43.15 8.03
C ASP A 398 46.56 43.45 6.87
N CYS A 399 46.73 44.59 6.17
CA CYS A 399 45.95 44.90 4.97
C CYS A 399 46.12 43.85 3.86
N LYS A 400 47.35 43.38 3.59
CA LYS A 400 47.60 42.32 2.60
C LYS A 400 46.85 41.03 2.97
N LYS A 401 46.91 40.66 4.25
CA LYS A 401 46.24 39.48 4.76
C LYS A 401 44.71 39.58 4.64
N ILE A 402 44.12 40.74 4.94
CA ILE A 402 42.68 40.97 4.71
C ILE A 402 42.33 40.85 3.22
N VAL A 403 43.17 41.36 2.31
CA VAL A 403 42.93 41.23 0.86
C VAL A 403 42.97 39.76 0.42
N GLU A 404 43.91 38.96 0.94
CA GLU A 404 43.99 37.52 0.66
C GLU A 404 42.77 36.76 1.20
N LEU A 405 42.38 37.02 2.44
CA LEU A 405 41.17 36.46 3.05
C LEU A 405 39.91 36.90 2.30
N GLY A 406 39.81 38.17 1.92
CA GLY A 406 38.69 38.69 1.12
C GLY A 406 38.56 38.01 -0.24
N LYS A 407 39.68 37.63 -0.88
CA LYS A 407 39.66 36.83 -2.13
C LYS A 407 39.15 35.42 -1.90
N SER A 408 39.54 34.75 -0.80
CA SER A 408 39.10 33.38 -0.52
C SER A 408 37.60 33.28 -0.23
N ILE A 409 36.98 34.37 0.24
CA ILE A 409 35.52 34.47 0.47
C ILE A 409 34.79 35.40 -0.53
N ASN A 410 35.44 35.74 -1.64
CA ASN A 410 34.87 36.54 -2.73
C ASN A 410 34.18 37.87 -2.31
N LYS A 411 34.72 38.56 -1.30
CA LYS A 411 34.22 39.87 -0.81
C LYS A 411 34.89 41.02 -1.57
N SER A 412 34.42 41.29 -2.78
CA SER A 412 34.99 42.29 -3.70
C SER A 412 35.13 43.70 -3.10
N GLU A 413 34.14 44.15 -2.33
CA GLU A 413 34.16 45.47 -1.69
C GLU A 413 35.23 45.56 -0.59
N LEU A 414 35.36 44.51 0.24
CA LEU A 414 36.42 44.41 1.25
C LEU A 414 37.81 44.45 0.59
N ILE A 415 38.00 43.67 -0.48
CA ILE A 415 39.23 43.65 -1.26
C ILE A 415 39.56 45.07 -1.75
N LYS A 416 38.58 45.78 -2.31
CA LYS A 416 38.76 47.13 -2.84
C LYS A 416 39.15 48.13 -1.74
N ASN A 417 38.46 48.09 -0.61
CA ASN A 417 38.69 49.01 0.51
C ASN A 417 40.11 48.85 1.07
N TYR A 418 40.52 47.61 1.39
CA TYR A 418 41.83 47.36 1.98
C TYR A 418 42.97 47.45 0.98
N THR A 419 42.73 47.26 -0.31
CA THR A 419 43.71 47.61 -1.36
C THR A 419 43.98 49.11 -1.39
N THR A 420 42.95 49.94 -1.21
CA THR A 420 43.08 51.39 -1.16
C THR A 420 43.89 51.85 0.06
N ILE A 421 43.57 51.32 1.24
CA ILE A 421 44.30 51.61 2.50
C ILE A 421 45.77 51.19 2.38
N LEU A 422 46.03 50.05 1.75
CA LEU A 422 47.37 49.54 1.50
C LEU A 422 48.20 50.51 0.64
N GLU A 423 47.63 51.03 -0.46
CA GLU A 423 48.34 52.01 -1.31
C GLU A 423 48.58 53.35 -0.58
N GLN A 424 47.59 53.85 0.16
CA GLN A 424 47.76 55.07 0.99
C GLN A 424 48.89 54.90 2.02
N THR A 425 48.97 53.73 2.66
CA THR A 425 50.02 53.45 3.67
C THR A 425 51.41 53.39 3.02
N LYS A 426 51.54 52.82 1.81
CA LYS A 426 52.80 52.83 1.06
C LYS A 426 53.26 54.25 0.74
N GLU A 427 52.34 55.11 0.32
CA GLU A 427 52.63 56.51 0.01
C GLU A 427 53.12 57.27 1.26
N GLN A 428 52.47 57.05 2.42
CA GLN A 428 52.92 57.62 3.69
C GLN A 428 54.33 57.17 4.09
N ILE A 429 54.66 55.88 3.94
CA ILE A 429 56.03 55.38 4.20
C ILE A 429 57.04 56.06 3.27
N LYS A 430 56.71 56.20 1.99
CA LYS A 430 57.58 56.84 1.00
C LYS A 430 57.85 58.30 1.38
N ASN A 431 56.80 59.07 1.65
CA ASN A 431 56.92 60.48 2.03
C ASN A 431 57.72 60.66 3.33
N ARG A 432 57.56 59.74 4.30
CA ARG A 432 58.35 59.75 5.54
C ARG A 432 59.84 59.48 5.30
N LYS A 433 60.18 58.51 4.45
CA LYS A 433 61.58 58.24 4.08
C LYS A 433 62.22 59.42 3.36
N GLU A 434 61.51 60.01 2.39
CA GLU A 434 61.99 61.21 1.68
C GLU A 434 62.21 62.39 2.65
N PHE A 435 61.32 62.56 3.64
CA PHE A 435 61.49 63.55 4.70
C PHE A 435 62.71 63.25 5.59
N GLU A 436 62.88 62.01 6.06
CA GLU A 436 64.02 61.60 6.90
C GLU A 436 65.36 61.75 6.16
N GLU A 437 65.44 61.34 4.90
CA GLU A 437 66.61 61.53 4.03
C GLU A 437 66.95 63.02 3.85
N LYS A 438 65.93 63.86 3.65
CA LYS A 438 66.09 65.31 3.58
C LYS A 438 66.63 65.89 4.89
N GLN A 439 66.13 65.45 6.04
CA GLN A 439 66.64 65.88 7.35
C GLN A 439 68.11 65.49 7.55
N ILE A 440 68.51 64.27 7.18
CA ILE A 440 69.90 63.82 7.24
C ILE A 440 70.80 64.71 6.38
N PHE A 441 70.40 64.96 5.12
CA PHE A 441 71.13 65.82 4.21
C PHE A 441 71.32 67.24 4.77
N LEU A 442 70.27 67.85 5.32
CA LEU A 442 70.35 69.18 5.93
C LEU A 442 71.33 69.21 7.13
N LYS A 443 71.33 68.18 7.98
CA LYS A 443 72.27 68.06 9.11
C LYS A 443 73.72 67.96 8.63
N GLU A 444 73.98 67.18 7.58
CA GLU A 444 75.32 67.05 6.99
C GLU A 444 75.82 68.38 6.41
N GLU A 445 74.97 69.09 5.66
CA GLU A 445 75.32 70.40 5.10
C GLU A 445 75.56 71.46 6.18
N LEU A 446 74.73 71.50 7.23
CA LEU A 446 74.96 72.36 8.39
C LEU A 446 76.27 72.02 9.11
N THR A 447 76.63 70.74 9.22
CA THR A 447 77.92 70.33 9.79
C THR A 447 79.11 70.82 8.94
N LYS A 448 78.98 70.80 7.61
CA LYS A 448 80.00 71.37 6.70
C LYS A 448 80.11 72.88 6.87
N LEU A 449 78.98 73.58 6.96
CA LEU A 449 78.96 75.02 7.17
C LEU A 449 79.52 75.41 8.55
N GLU A 450 79.25 74.64 9.61
CA GLU A 450 79.83 74.83 10.94
C GLU A 450 81.37 74.82 10.92
N LYS A 451 81.97 73.86 10.20
CA LYS A 451 83.42 73.77 10.05
C LYS A 451 83.98 75.02 9.34
N ARG A 452 83.28 75.49 8.30
CA ARG A 452 83.64 76.72 7.58
C ARG A 452 83.46 77.97 8.45
N PHE A 453 82.41 78.03 9.25
CA PHE A 453 82.14 79.11 10.19
C PHE A 453 83.28 79.22 11.21
N THR A 454 83.66 78.09 11.83
CA THR A 454 84.73 78.00 12.81
C THR A 454 86.11 78.40 12.25
N SER A 455 86.37 78.09 10.99
CA SER A 455 87.59 78.56 10.30
C SER A 455 87.54 80.07 9.99
N SER A 456 86.38 80.57 9.58
CA SER A 456 86.19 81.98 9.20
C SER A 456 86.20 82.92 10.40
N ILE A 457 85.60 82.51 11.53
CA ILE A 457 85.62 83.27 12.80
C ILE A 457 87.04 83.39 13.36
N LYS A 458 87.85 82.32 13.29
CA LYS A 458 89.27 82.34 13.72
C LYS A 458 90.14 83.28 12.89
N THR A 459 89.82 83.41 11.60
CA THR A 459 90.55 84.30 10.67
C THR A 459 89.90 85.67 10.52
N MET A 460 88.85 85.96 11.30
CA MET A 460 88.09 87.22 11.28
C MET A 460 87.61 87.65 9.88
N LYS A 461 87.28 86.68 9.01
CA LYS A 461 86.76 86.96 7.66
C LYS A 461 85.25 87.23 7.68
N ILE A 462 84.83 88.38 8.21
CA ILE A 462 83.42 88.73 8.46
C ILE A 462 82.48 88.50 7.26
N LYS A 463 82.91 88.86 6.03
CA LYS A 463 82.11 88.64 4.82
C LYS A 463 81.74 87.15 4.62
N ASN A 464 82.72 86.26 4.81
CA ASN A 464 82.50 84.81 4.71
C ASN A 464 81.60 84.30 5.83
N ILE A 465 81.69 84.89 7.02
CA ILE A 465 80.86 84.52 8.17
C ILE A 465 79.38 84.81 7.89
N ASN A 466 79.07 85.99 7.34
CA ASN A 466 77.70 86.36 6.99
C ASN A 466 77.11 85.44 5.91
N GLU A 467 77.87 85.18 4.83
CA GLU A 467 77.43 84.24 3.77
C GLU A 467 77.17 82.82 4.31
N ILE A 468 77.94 82.38 5.32
CA ILE A 468 77.75 81.08 5.96
C ILE A 468 76.50 81.09 6.86
N LEU A 469 76.26 82.17 7.58
CA LEU A 469 75.07 82.31 8.44
C LEU A 469 73.77 82.39 7.61
N GLU A 470 73.76 83.13 6.50
CA GLU A 470 72.60 83.21 5.59
C GLU A 470 72.24 81.83 5.03
N LYS A 471 73.22 81.09 4.51
CA LYS A 471 73.00 79.72 4.04
C LYS A 471 72.61 78.75 5.16
N GLY A 472 73.15 78.97 6.36
CA GLY A 472 72.75 78.23 7.55
C GLY A 472 71.28 78.44 7.88
N GLU A 473 70.80 79.69 7.85
CA GLU A 473 69.40 80.06 8.09
C GLU A 473 68.44 79.34 7.13
N GLU A 474 68.78 79.32 5.83
CA GLU A 474 67.99 78.63 4.80
C GLU A 474 67.80 77.15 5.15
N PHE A 475 68.88 76.46 5.54
CA PHE A 475 68.80 75.05 5.93
C PHE A 475 68.08 74.83 7.26
N LEU A 476 68.22 75.74 8.23
CA LEU A 476 67.56 75.63 9.53
C LEU A 476 66.04 75.83 9.45
N ASN A 477 65.56 76.66 8.51
CA ASN A 477 64.12 76.85 8.30
C ASN A 477 63.41 75.55 7.89
N GLU A 478 64.12 74.64 7.21
CA GLU A 478 63.58 73.35 6.75
C GLU A 478 63.93 72.18 7.69
N LEU A 479 64.81 72.42 8.68
CA LEU A 479 65.24 71.42 9.65
C LEU A 479 64.29 71.38 10.85
N VAL A 480 63.95 70.18 11.31
CA VAL A 480 63.18 69.95 12.54
C VAL A 480 64.11 69.34 13.59
N ASP A 481 65.11 70.11 14.00
CA ASP A 481 66.06 69.75 15.06
C ASP A 481 66.40 71.02 15.85
N ASP A 482 65.77 71.16 17.01
CA ASP A 482 65.86 72.37 17.84
C ASP A 482 67.23 72.53 18.50
N GLU A 483 67.94 71.43 18.77
CA GLU A 483 69.29 71.46 19.33
C GLU A 483 70.28 72.04 18.32
N ILE A 484 70.19 71.65 17.05
CA ILE A 484 71.00 72.22 15.99
C ILE A 484 70.64 73.69 15.76
N LYS A 485 69.35 74.06 15.82
CA LYS A 485 68.92 75.47 15.74
C LYS A 485 69.54 76.33 16.84
N GLU A 486 69.46 75.89 18.08
CA GLU A 486 70.05 76.59 19.23
C GLU A 486 71.58 76.73 19.10
N LYS A 487 72.26 75.69 18.61
CA LYS A 487 73.70 75.74 18.33
C LYS A 487 74.05 76.80 17.29
N TRP A 488 73.22 76.98 16.27
CA TRP A 488 73.42 77.98 15.23
C TRP A 488 73.10 79.40 15.69
N ASP A 489 72.14 79.57 16.59
CA ASP A 489 71.91 80.88 17.24
C ASP A 489 73.13 81.31 18.07
N ASN A 490 73.81 80.37 18.71
CA ASN A 490 75.09 80.65 19.36
C ASN A 490 76.19 81.07 18.37
N PHE A 491 76.19 80.54 17.13
CA PHE A 491 77.08 81.01 16.07
C PHE A 491 76.74 82.44 15.63
N LYS A 492 75.45 82.80 15.52
CA LYS A 492 75.04 84.20 15.26
C LYS A 492 75.54 85.13 16.35
N ALA A 493 75.38 84.76 17.62
CA ALA A 493 75.88 85.53 18.75
C ALA A 493 77.40 85.70 18.71
N LYS A 494 78.15 84.63 18.43
CA LYS A 494 79.62 84.69 18.27
C LYS A 494 80.05 85.59 17.11
N SER A 495 79.36 85.52 15.98
CA SER A 495 79.60 86.42 14.83
C SER A 495 79.36 87.88 15.23
N HIS A 496 78.30 88.16 15.97
CA HIS A 496 78.01 89.50 16.46
C HIS A 496 79.12 90.03 17.38
N SER A 497 79.57 89.23 18.34
CA SER A 497 80.71 89.58 19.21
C SER A 497 82.01 89.80 18.42
N ALA A 498 82.29 88.94 17.43
CA ALA A 498 83.44 89.09 16.54
C ALA A 498 83.40 90.41 15.77
N LYS A 499 82.23 90.78 15.24
CA LYS A 499 82.00 92.03 14.52
C LYS A 499 82.18 93.24 15.43
N GLN A 500 81.60 93.24 16.62
CA GLN A 500 81.77 94.32 17.61
C GLN A 500 83.23 94.50 18.03
N LEU A 501 83.96 93.41 18.21
CA LEU A 501 85.40 93.46 18.49
C LEU A 501 86.15 94.11 17.33
N LEU A 502 85.86 93.71 16.09
CA LEU A 502 86.55 94.24 14.91
C LEU A 502 86.29 95.74 14.74
N GLU A 503 85.04 96.19 14.93
CA GLU A 503 84.66 97.61 14.95
C GLU A 503 85.38 98.39 16.06
N LYS A 504 85.48 97.83 17.27
CA LYS A 504 86.24 98.43 18.38
C LYS A 504 87.73 98.51 18.08
N VAL A 505 88.33 97.46 17.52
CA VAL A 505 89.75 97.43 17.15
C VAL A 505 90.02 98.44 16.04
N GLU A 506 89.16 98.55 15.03
CA GLU A 506 89.26 99.58 13.99
C GLU A 506 89.15 101.00 14.57
N MET A 507 88.20 101.24 15.47
CA MET A 507 88.03 102.52 16.14
C MET A 507 89.23 102.89 17.01
N LEU A 508 89.69 101.98 17.86
CA LEU A 508 90.87 102.17 18.71
C LEU A 508 92.14 102.35 17.86
N SER A 509 92.27 101.62 16.75
CA SER A 509 93.41 101.74 15.84
C SER A 509 93.40 103.11 15.18
N LYS A 510 92.24 103.58 14.71
CA LYS A 510 92.07 104.92 14.18
C LYS A 510 92.40 106.00 15.22
N ASN A 511 91.86 105.88 16.44
CA ASN A 511 92.16 106.81 17.54
C ASN A 511 93.64 106.81 17.93
N GLY A 512 94.26 105.62 17.96
CA GLY A 512 95.69 105.44 18.21
C GLY A 512 96.55 106.10 17.13
N MET A 513 96.19 105.92 15.85
CA MET A 513 96.88 106.58 14.74
C MET A 513 96.69 108.10 14.78
N ASP A 514 95.49 108.57 15.09
CA ASP A 514 95.20 110.01 15.21
C ASP A 514 95.98 110.65 16.38
N ALA A 515 96.12 109.97 17.52
CA ALA A 515 96.93 110.43 18.64
C ALA A 515 98.42 110.48 18.28
N LEU A 516 98.92 109.48 17.54
CA LEU A 516 100.30 109.44 17.05
C LEU A 516 100.56 110.60 16.07
N ASN A 517 99.64 110.85 15.15
CA ASN A 517 99.71 111.96 14.19
C ASN A 517 99.67 113.35 14.88
N LYS A 518 99.06 113.45 16.07
CA LYS A 518 99.04 114.66 16.90
C LYS A 518 100.27 114.79 17.81
N GLY A 519 101.23 113.87 17.73
CA GLY A 519 102.48 113.89 18.49
C GLY A 519 102.39 113.32 19.91
N SER A 520 101.27 112.70 20.31
CA SER A 520 101.11 112.05 21.62
C SER A 520 101.37 110.55 21.53
N SER A 521 102.65 110.18 21.61
CA SER A 521 103.05 108.77 21.69
C SER A 521 102.43 108.02 22.87
N PRO A 522 102.33 108.59 24.10
CA PRO A 522 101.72 107.89 25.23
C PRO A 522 100.24 107.52 25.00
N ASP A 523 99.44 108.44 24.42
CA ASP A 523 98.03 108.19 24.17
C ASP A 523 97.82 107.15 23.07
N SER A 524 98.64 107.20 22.01
CA SER A 524 98.63 106.18 20.96
C SER A 524 98.94 104.79 21.51
N LEU A 525 99.96 104.69 22.36
CA LEU A 525 100.36 103.43 23.00
C LEU A 525 99.24 102.87 23.87
N ASN A 526 98.56 103.71 24.65
CA ASN A 526 97.39 103.32 25.46
C ASN A 526 96.25 102.75 24.58
N PHE A 527 95.97 103.34 23.42
CA PHE A 527 94.97 102.78 22.50
C PHE A 527 95.39 101.42 21.92
N PHE A 528 96.68 101.21 21.60
CA PHE A 528 97.17 99.91 21.16
C PHE A 528 97.20 98.86 22.29
N GLU A 529 97.50 99.25 23.52
CA GLU A 529 97.37 98.39 24.70
C GLU A 529 95.91 97.97 24.91
N GLN A 530 94.95 98.88 24.72
CA GLN A 530 93.52 98.55 24.76
C GLN A 530 93.12 97.58 23.63
N ILE A 531 93.68 97.70 22.43
CA ILE A 531 93.47 96.71 21.35
C ILE A 531 93.99 95.34 21.77
N ILE A 532 95.22 95.28 22.31
CA ILE A 532 95.82 94.03 22.79
C ILE A 532 94.94 93.41 23.87
N HIS A 533 94.46 94.21 24.83
CA HIS A 533 93.54 93.77 25.87
C HIS A 533 92.23 93.21 25.30
N GLN A 534 91.57 93.93 24.38
CA GLN A 534 90.33 93.48 23.75
C GLN A 534 90.52 92.18 22.94
N LEU A 535 91.67 92.03 22.25
CA LEU A 535 92.01 90.81 21.52
C LEU A 535 92.37 89.63 22.45
N GLN A 536 92.95 89.90 23.63
CA GLN A 536 93.23 88.90 24.66
C GLN A 536 91.96 88.43 25.35
N GLU A 537 91.07 89.36 25.74
CA GLU A 537 89.75 89.04 26.31
C GLU A 537 88.90 88.19 25.37
N TYR A 538 88.92 88.46 24.06
CA TYR A 538 88.16 87.68 23.08
C TYR A 538 88.74 86.28 22.81
N LYS A 539 90.05 86.09 23.02
CA LYS A 539 90.70 84.77 22.88
C LYS A 539 90.51 83.89 24.11
N SER A 540 90.20 84.50 25.25
CA SER A 540 89.88 83.86 26.52
C SER A 540 88.47 83.28 26.45
#